data_AF-A0A1V3JQP5-F1
#
_entry.id   AF-A0A1V3JQP5-F1
#
_cell.length_a   1.000
_cell.length_b   1.000
_cell.length_c   1.000
_cell.angle_alpha   90.00
_cell.angle_beta   90.00
_cell.angle_gamma   90.00
#
_symmetry.space_group_name_H-M   'P 1'
#
loop_
_entity.id
_entity.type
_entity.pdbx_description
1 polymer ?
#
loop_
_entity_poly.entity_id
_entity_poly.type
_entity_poly.pdbx_seq_one_letter_code
_entity_poly.pdbx_strand_id
1 'polypeptide(L)'
;MKLKKITLGLTALFTFSIANAHNIWLEPTPSQGEYVMKFGHLETETYPQHKIQSIENLNSQGKLTALEYVFKNGEAYLTPKSDMVFMQFNNGVWSKLPSGKYVEKTKREVPEAEFSTNPMKLGKAILKWGEQAFKAHNVAYELIPQTKAQAGEPLSILVLHNGKPMQGIKVGAGEDAPFSLTSEKGIAKFIPTKGYNKVWAEFDEKVENHPDYDRRSIEYMLTFDAE
;
A
#
# COMPACT_ATOMS: atom_id res chain seq x y z
N MET A 1 37.39 -50.85 -0.98
CA MET A 1 36.10 -50.20 -0.70
C MET A 1 36.39 -48.76 -0.25
N LYS A 2 36.29 -47.77 -1.15
CA LYS A 2 36.56 -46.35 -0.83
C LYS A 2 35.23 -45.64 -0.51
N LEU A 3 35.05 -45.21 0.74
CA LEU A 3 33.91 -44.37 1.12
C LEU A 3 34.02 -43.01 0.42
N LYS A 4 33.04 -42.70 -0.43
CA LYS A 4 32.80 -41.34 -0.93
C LYS A 4 32.25 -40.51 0.23
N LYS A 5 32.95 -39.44 0.61
CA LYS A 5 32.40 -38.41 1.50
C LYS A 5 31.33 -37.66 0.72
N ILE A 6 30.07 -37.86 1.09
CA ILE A 6 28.95 -37.04 0.63
C ILE A 6 28.99 -35.77 1.49
N THR A 7 29.48 -34.68 0.91
CA THR A 7 29.33 -33.36 1.51
C THR A 7 27.89 -32.92 1.26
N LEU A 8 27.04 -33.02 2.29
CA LEU A 8 25.69 -32.47 2.26
C LEU A 8 25.82 -30.94 2.37
N GLY A 9 25.58 -30.24 1.27
CA GLY A 9 25.53 -28.78 1.25
C GLY A 9 24.31 -28.29 2.05
N LEU A 10 24.56 -27.55 3.13
CA LEU A 10 23.52 -26.82 3.84
C LEU A 10 23.30 -25.49 3.09
N THR A 11 22.39 -25.48 2.12
CA THR A 11 21.94 -24.24 1.50
C THR A 11 21.03 -23.54 2.51
N ALA A 12 21.60 -22.66 3.33
CA ALA A 12 20.81 -21.76 4.16
C ALA A 12 20.01 -20.84 3.23
N LEU A 13 18.71 -21.09 3.11
CA LEU A 13 17.77 -20.15 2.52
C LEU A 13 17.75 -18.89 3.40
N PHE A 14 18.55 -17.90 3.03
CA PHE A 14 18.40 -16.55 3.53
C PHE A 14 17.09 -16.00 2.96
N THR A 15 15.99 -16.18 3.69
CA THR A 15 14.78 -15.41 3.45
C THR A 15 15.10 -13.96 3.82
N PHE A 16 15.49 -13.16 2.84
CA PHE A 16 15.54 -11.71 2.99
C PHE A 16 14.11 -11.24 3.25
N SER A 17 13.79 -10.91 4.50
CA SER A 17 12.52 -10.29 4.85
C SER A 17 12.49 -8.88 4.25
N ILE A 18 11.90 -8.76 3.06
CA ILE A 18 11.53 -7.50 2.41
C ILE A 18 10.30 -6.86 3.09
N ALA A 19 10.30 -6.81 4.43
CA ALA A 19 9.16 -6.40 5.25
C ALA A 19 8.69 -4.93 5.03
N ASN A 20 9.41 -4.18 4.20
CA ASN A 20 9.06 -2.80 3.85
C ASN A 20 8.12 -2.66 2.65
N ALA A 21 8.03 -3.66 1.78
CA ALA A 21 7.34 -3.51 0.50
C ALA A 21 5.83 -3.86 0.54
N HIS A 22 5.35 -4.52 1.61
CA HIS A 22 3.95 -4.96 1.69
C HIS A 22 2.96 -3.81 1.56
N ASN A 23 1.88 -4.02 0.81
CA ASN A 23 0.82 -3.04 0.59
C ASN A 23 -0.51 -3.49 1.25
N ILE A 24 -1.50 -2.59 1.29
CA ILE A 24 -2.88 -2.92 1.65
C ILE A 24 -3.83 -2.68 0.48
N TRP A 25 -4.83 -3.53 0.31
CA TRP A 25 -5.91 -3.34 -0.67
C TRP A 25 -7.17 -4.12 -0.28
N LEU A 26 -8.27 -3.90 -0.99
CA LEU A 26 -9.51 -4.66 -0.81
C LEU A 26 -9.68 -5.69 -1.92
N GLU A 27 -10.03 -6.92 -1.55
CA GLU A 27 -10.50 -7.95 -2.49
C GLU A 27 -11.96 -8.33 -2.20
N PRO A 28 -12.78 -8.59 -3.23
CA PRO A 28 -14.12 -9.10 -3.01
C PRO A 28 -14.06 -10.53 -2.44
N THR A 29 -14.99 -10.83 -1.54
CA THR A 29 -15.19 -12.20 -1.05
C THR A 29 -16.26 -12.92 -1.88
N PRO A 30 -16.49 -14.23 -1.68
CA PRO A 30 -17.65 -14.91 -2.27
C PRO A 30 -19.01 -14.35 -1.82
N SER A 31 -19.08 -13.66 -0.67
CA SER A 31 -20.31 -13.01 -0.21
C SER A 31 -20.49 -11.68 -0.95
N GLN A 32 -21.67 -11.49 -1.55
CA GLN A 32 -21.94 -10.30 -2.36
C GLN A 32 -21.76 -8.99 -1.57
N GLY A 33 -20.91 -8.10 -2.09
CA GLY A 33 -20.66 -6.78 -1.50
C GLY A 33 -19.79 -6.81 -0.23
N GLU A 34 -19.32 -7.97 0.20
CA GLU A 34 -18.33 -8.10 1.27
C GLU A 34 -16.92 -8.11 0.67
N TYR A 35 -16.03 -7.33 1.28
CA TYR A 35 -14.64 -7.22 0.93
C TYR A 35 -13.77 -7.60 2.12
N VAL A 36 -12.56 -8.06 1.84
CA VAL A 36 -11.52 -8.30 2.84
C VAL A 36 -10.33 -7.38 2.56
N MET A 37 -9.80 -6.74 3.60
CA MET A 37 -8.56 -6.00 3.49
C MET A 37 -7.39 -6.98 3.52
N LYS A 38 -6.64 -7.02 2.43
CA LYS A 38 -5.42 -7.81 2.28
C LYS A 38 -4.20 -6.99 2.66
N PHE A 39 -3.18 -7.67 3.16
CA PHE A 39 -1.85 -7.13 3.42
C PHE A 39 -0.83 -8.07 2.76
N GLY A 40 0.05 -7.56 1.90
CA GLY A 40 0.77 -8.47 1.02
C GLY A 40 1.39 -7.85 -0.22
N HIS A 41 1.69 -8.75 -1.17
CA HIS A 41 1.92 -8.45 -2.59
C HIS A 41 1.10 -9.42 -3.47
N LEU A 42 1.79 -10.38 -4.09
CA LEU A 42 1.20 -11.57 -4.71
C LEU A 42 0.75 -12.55 -3.63
N GLU A 43 1.61 -12.82 -2.66
CA GLU A 43 1.27 -13.57 -1.46
C GLU A 43 0.77 -12.61 -0.38
N THR A 44 -0.29 -13.01 0.34
CA THR A 44 -0.89 -12.23 1.42
C THR A 44 -0.60 -12.83 2.78
N GLU A 45 -0.49 -11.97 3.78
CA GLU A 45 -0.20 -12.33 5.17
C GLU A 45 -1.30 -11.83 6.11
N THR A 46 -1.50 -12.54 7.22
CA THR A 46 -2.31 -12.05 8.33
C THR A 46 -1.62 -10.90 9.04
N TYR A 47 -2.37 -9.99 9.65
CA TYR A 47 -1.83 -8.85 10.36
C TYR A 47 -2.51 -8.64 11.73
N PRO A 48 -1.87 -7.95 12.69
CA PRO A 48 -2.54 -7.54 13.93
C PRO A 48 -3.57 -6.44 13.68
N GLN A 49 -4.74 -6.54 14.33
CA GLN A 49 -5.81 -5.54 14.18
C GLN A 49 -5.37 -4.11 14.51
N HIS A 50 -4.50 -3.92 15.50
CA HIS A 50 -4.05 -2.58 15.93
C HIS A 50 -3.23 -1.84 14.86
N LYS A 51 -2.74 -2.53 13.82
CA LYS A 51 -2.06 -1.88 12.69
C LYS A 51 -3.05 -1.12 11.79
N ILE A 52 -4.34 -1.46 11.81
CA ILE A 52 -5.40 -0.70 11.14
C ILE A 52 -5.60 0.62 11.88
N GLN A 53 -5.28 1.74 11.23
CA GLN A 53 -5.49 3.08 11.79
C GLN A 53 -6.89 3.60 11.45
N SER A 54 -7.34 3.42 10.21
CA SER A 54 -8.70 3.73 9.80
C SER A 54 -9.14 2.89 8.61
N ILE A 55 -10.44 2.61 8.55
CA ILE A 55 -11.16 2.21 7.35
C ILE A 55 -12.34 3.16 7.26
N GLU A 56 -12.44 3.89 6.16
CA GLU A 56 -13.37 5.00 6.01
C GLU A 56 -14.10 4.92 4.67
N ASN A 57 -15.31 5.43 4.62
CA ASN A 57 -16.07 5.59 3.40
C ASN A 57 -16.52 7.03 3.19
N LEU A 58 -16.92 7.35 1.97
CA LEU A 58 -17.60 8.62 1.68
C LEU A 58 -19.09 8.50 2.00
N ASN A 59 -19.58 9.41 2.82
CA ASN A 59 -21.00 9.59 3.03
C ASN A 59 -21.65 10.35 1.85
N SER A 60 -22.97 10.54 1.89
CA SER A 60 -23.73 11.25 0.83
C SER A 60 -23.33 12.72 0.64
N GLN A 61 -22.59 13.31 1.58
CA GLN A 61 -22.07 14.67 1.51
C GLN A 61 -20.62 14.72 0.98
N GLY A 62 -20.03 13.57 0.62
CA GLY A 62 -18.64 13.48 0.18
C GLY A 62 -17.61 13.61 1.31
N LYS A 63 -18.03 13.44 2.57
CA LYS A 63 -17.13 13.45 3.74
C LYS A 63 -16.75 12.02 4.13
N LEU A 64 -15.50 11.84 4.56
CA LEU A 64 -15.03 10.59 5.14
C LEU A 64 -15.68 10.32 6.51
N THR A 65 -16.18 9.11 6.67
CA THR A 65 -16.74 8.58 7.91
C THR A 65 -16.19 7.19 8.18
N ALA A 66 -16.04 6.83 9.45
CA ALA A 66 -15.58 5.49 9.83
C ALA A 66 -16.52 4.41 9.26
N LEU A 67 -15.92 3.38 8.68
CA LEU A 67 -16.60 2.19 8.19
C LEU A 67 -16.36 1.04 9.18
N GLU A 68 -17.45 0.43 9.65
CA GLU A 68 -17.37 -0.74 10.52
C GLU A 68 -16.82 -1.96 9.76
N TYR A 69 -16.08 -2.80 10.48
CA TYR A 69 -15.52 -4.04 9.97
C TYR A 69 -15.54 -5.12 11.05
N VAL A 70 -15.55 -6.37 10.62
CA VAL A 70 -15.36 -7.54 11.48
C VAL A 70 -13.93 -8.04 11.32
N PHE A 71 -13.16 -8.01 12.41
CA PHE A 71 -11.82 -8.58 12.41
C PHE A 71 -11.85 -10.05 12.80
N LYS A 72 -11.41 -10.94 11.92
CA LYS A 72 -11.37 -12.39 12.16
C LYS A 72 -10.22 -13.02 11.40
N ASN A 73 -9.61 -14.05 11.98
CA ASN A 73 -8.53 -14.83 11.36
C ASN A 73 -7.36 -13.98 10.81
N GLY A 74 -7.08 -12.83 11.44
CA GLY A 74 -5.97 -11.95 11.04
C GLY A 74 -6.29 -10.99 9.89
N GLU A 75 -7.56 -10.82 9.53
CA GLU A 75 -7.99 -9.90 8.46
C GLU A 75 -9.27 -9.13 8.85
N ALA A 76 -9.45 -7.95 8.26
CA ALA A 76 -10.65 -7.13 8.39
C ALA A 76 -11.62 -7.37 7.21
N TYR A 77 -12.87 -7.71 7.54
CA TYR A 77 -13.96 -7.93 6.59
C TYR A 77 -14.97 -6.79 6.71
N LEU A 78 -15.37 -6.21 5.57
CA LEU A 78 -16.24 -5.03 5.51
C LEU A 78 -17.32 -5.19 4.44
N THR A 79 -18.49 -4.57 4.68
CA THR A 79 -19.60 -4.51 3.73
C THR A 79 -19.95 -3.05 3.44
N PRO A 80 -19.14 -2.35 2.63
CA PRO A 80 -19.31 -0.94 2.34
C PRO A 80 -20.61 -0.70 1.57
N LYS A 81 -21.36 0.33 1.96
CA LYS A 81 -22.52 0.84 1.21
C LYS A 81 -22.16 1.98 0.26
N SER A 82 -20.90 2.40 0.26
CA SER A 82 -20.34 3.46 -0.57
C SER A 82 -19.66 2.88 -1.80
N ASP A 83 -19.49 3.72 -2.82
CA ASP A 83 -18.77 3.36 -4.04
C ASP A 83 -17.24 3.34 -3.85
N MET A 84 -16.76 3.84 -2.71
CA MET A 84 -15.34 3.98 -2.41
C MET A 84 -15.03 3.72 -0.94
N VAL A 85 -13.82 3.19 -0.68
CA VAL A 85 -13.27 2.96 0.66
C VAL A 85 -11.84 3.48 0.72
N PHE A 86 -11.48 4.09 1.84
CA PHE A 86 -10.15 4.58 2.17
C PHE A 86 -9.62 3.78 3.36
N MET A 87 -8.33 3.46 3.35
CA MET A 87 -7.70 2.65 4.38
C MET A 87 -6.37 3.26 4.78
N GLN A 88 -6.08 3.22 6.08
CA GLN A 88 -4.78 3.59 6.63
C GLN A 88 -4.29 2.48 7.55
N PHE A 89 -3.04 2.08 7.36
CA PHE A 89 -2.40 1.01 8.11
C PHE A 89 -0.98 1.41 8.47
N ASN A 90 -0.66 1.34 9.76
CA ASN A 90 0.69 1.58 10.25
C ASN A 90 1.40 0.23 10.34
N ASN A 91 2.37 -0.02 9.46
CA ASN A 91 3.07 -1.30 9.43
C ASN A 91 4.15 -1.42 10.53
N GLY A 92 4.18 -0.50 11.50
CA GLY A 92 5.15 -0.48 12.59
C GLY A 92 6.45 0.23 12.20
N VAL A 93 7.47 0.12 13.05
CA VAL A 93 8.82 0.63 12.75
C VAL A 93 9.73 -0.55 12.47
N TRP A 94 10.46 -0.47 11.37
CA TRP A 94 11.38 -1.50 10.91
C TRP A 94 12.82 -0.98 10.90
N SER A 95 13.66 -1.59 11.74
CA SER A 95 15.07 -1.28 11.88
C SER A 95 15.90 -2.23 11.02
N LYS A 96 16.79 -1.69 10.17
CA LYS A 96 17.76 -2.47 9.42
C LYS A 96 19.02 -2.66 10.27
N LEU A 97 19.32 -3.91 10.63
CA LEU A 97 20.55 -4.25 11.34
C LEU A 97 21.77 -4.20 10.41
N PRO A 98 23.00 -4.04 10.94
CA PRO A 98 24.23 -4.14 10.14
C PRO A 98 24.40 -5.48 9.39
N SER A 99 23.70 -6.54 9.84
CA SER A 99 23.64 -7.82 9.12
C SER A 99 22.79 -7.78 7.84
N GLY A 100 22.07 -6.68 7.59
CA GLY A 100 21.08 -6.53 6.51
C GLY A 100 19.67 -7.02 6.87
N LYS A 101 19.50 -7.70 8.02
CA LYS A 101 18.18 -8.18 8.47
C LYS A 101 17.33 -7.01 8.98
N TYR A 102 16.03 -7.06 8.68
CA TYR A 102 15.04 -6.17 9.27
C TYR A 102 14.38 -6.79 10.50
N VAL A 103 14.12 -5.96 11.51
CA VAL A 103 13.35 -6.30 12.71
C VAL A 103 12.31 -5.22 12.96
N GLU A 104 11.10 -5.61 13.36
CA GLU A 104 10.02 -4.68 13.73
C GLU A 104 10.28 -4.12 15.13
N LYS A 105 11.19 -3.15 15.21
CA LYS A 105 11.58 -2.43 16.42
C LYS A 105 11.98 -1.01 16.06
N THR A 106 11.83 -0.11 17.03
CA THR A 106 12.21 1.30 16.89
C THR A 106 13.72 1.52 16.96
N LYS A 107 14.16 2.70 16.52
CA LYS A 107 15.53 3.21 16.66
C LYS A 107 16.02 3.20 18.11
N ARG A 108 15.13 3.44 19.08
CA ARG A 108 15.48 3.43 20.52
C ARG A 108 15.71 2.03 21.05
N GLU A 109 14.98 1.05 20.53
CA GLU A 109 15.10 -0.36 20.93
C GLU A 109 16.29 -1.04 20.26
N VAL A 110 16.76 -0.50 19.13
CA VAL A 110 17.86 -1.03 18.32
C VAL A 110 18.81 0.12 17.92
N PRO A 111 19.56 0.68 18.89
CA PRO A 111 20.45 1.82 18.64
C PRO A 111 21.59 1.52 17.66
N GLU A 112 21.91 0.24 17.42
CA GLU A 112 22.90 -0.23 16.46
C GLU A 112 22.38 -0.36 15.02
N ALA A 113 21.09 -0.10 14.77
CA ALA A 113 20.51 -0.16 13.43
C ALA A 113 21.17 0.86 12.50
N GLU A 114 21.37 0.49 11.23
CA GLU A 114 21.84 1.42 10.20
C GLU A 114 20.84 2.55 9.98
N PHE A 115 19.55 2.22 10.03
CA PHE A 115 18.43 3.15 10.03
C PHE A 115 17.15 2.43 10.47
N SER A 116 16.15 3.22 10.81
CA SER A 116 14.78 2.79 11.12
C SER A 116 13.77 3.49 10.21
N THR A 117 12.84 2.74 9.63
CA THR A 117 11.77 3.27 8.78
C THR A 117 10.41 3.00 9.42
N ASN A 118 9.51 3.98 9.41
CA ASN A 118 8.10 3.77 9.68
C ASN A 118 7.31 3.72 8.35
N PRO A 119 7.07 2.53 7.77
CA PRO A 119 6.25 2.38 6.59
C PRO A 119 4.75 2.49 6.91
N MET A 120 4.09 3.50 6.36
CA MET A 120 2.64 3.66 6.37
C MET A 120 2.06 3.14 5.06
N LYS A 121 0.97 2.38 5.14
CA LYS A 121 0.26 1.84 3.98
C LYS A 121 -1.10 2.51 3.87
N LEU A 122 -1.36 3.11 2.72
CA LEU A 122 -2.59 3.81 2.42
C LEU A 122 -3.29 3.09 1.27
N GLY A 123 -4.60 3.07 1.31
CA GLY A 123 -5.42 2.45 0.27
C GLY A 123 -6.61 3.32 -0.11
N LYS A 124 -6.91 3.36 -1.40
CA LYS A 124 -8.18 3.87 -1.94
C LYS A 124 -8.73 2.84 -2.91
N ALA A 125 -9.88 2.28 -2.58
CA ALA A 125 -10.60 1.35 -3.43
C ALA A 125 -11.79 2.07 -4.07
N ILE A 126 -11.83 2.10 -5.40
CA ILE A 126 -13.02 2.48 -6.18
C ILE A 126 -13.77 1.18 -6.47
N LEU A 127 -14.76 0.89 -5.64
CA LEU A 127 -15.60 -0.31 -5.73
C LEU A 127 -16.62 -0.18 -6.87
N LYS A 128 -17.07 1.04 -7.13
CA LYS A 128 -17.92 1.40 -8.25
C LYS A 128 -17.51 2.75 -8.80
N TRP A 129 -17.42 2.88 -10.12
CA TRP A 129 -17.11 4.15 -10.76
C TRP A 129 -18.27 5.14 -10.60
N GLY A 130 -17.94 6.33 -10.12
CA GLY A 130 -18.85 7.46 -9.97
C GLY A 130 -18.06 8.77 -9.89
N GLU A 131 -18.75 9.91 -9.86
CA GLU A 131 -18.08 11.23 -9.92
C GLU A 131 -17.03 11.46 -8.82
N GLN A 132 -17.22 10.86 -7.64
CA GLN A 132 -16.28 11.01 -6.51
C GLN A 132 -14.91 10.36 -6.82
N ALA A 133 -14.85 9.36 -7.71
CA ALA A 133 -13.58 8.73 -8.10
C ALA A 133 -12.57 9.74 -8.66
N PHE A 134 -13.07 10.82 -9.28
CA PHE A 134 -12.30 11.85 -9.97
C PHE A 134 -12.06 13.10 -9.13
N LYS A 135 -12.46 13.10 -7.85
CA LYS A 135 -12.33 14.25 -6.94
C LYS A 135 -11.25 13.99 -5.89
N ALA A 136 -10.76 15.09 -5.31
CA ALA A 136 -9.94 15.05 -4.10
C ALA A 136 -10.86 15.00 -2.87
N HIS A 137 -10.39 14.35 -1.81
CA HIS A 137 -11.15 14.11 -0.57
C HIS A 137 -10.48 14.72 0.66
N ASN A 138 -9.50 15.59 0.45
CA ASN A 138 -8.78 16.32 1.49
C ASN A 138 -8.08 15.39 2.49
N VAL A 139 -7.52 14.29 2.00
CA VAL A 139 -6.59 13.45 2.78
C VAL A 139 -5.15 13.80 2.40
N ALA A 140 -4.20 13.42 3.27
CA ALA A 140 -2.81 13.83 3.11
C ALA A 140 -2.19 13.36 1.78
N TYR A 141 -2.47 12.14 1.34
CA TYR A 141 -1.97 11.59 0.07
C TYR A 141 -3.13 11.09 -0.77
N GLU A 142 -3.14 11.42 -2.06
CA GLU A 142 -4.22 10.99 -2.96
C GLU A 142 -3.70 10.57 -4.33
N LEU A 143 -4.20 9.43 -4.82
CA LEU A 143 -4.19 9.06 -6.23
C LEU A 143 -5.60 9.22 -6.80
N ILE A 144 -5.73 10.03 -7.85
CA ILE A 144 -7.01 10.42 -8.43
C ILE A 144 -6.98 10.14 -9.93
N PRO A 145 -7.67 9.08 -10.41
CA PRO A 145 -7.96 8.90 -11.81
C PRO A 145 -8.61 10.15 -12.39
N GLN A 146 -8.20 10.58 -13.58
CA GLN A 146 -8.80 11.75 -14.23
C GLN A 146 -10.00 11.37 -15.11
N THR A 147 -10.18 10.08 -15.39
CA THR A 147 -11.29 9.50 -16.18
C THR A 147 -11.60 8.09 -15.66
N LYS A 148 -12.75 7.52 -16.07
CA LYS A 148 -13.02 6.08 -15.86
C LYS A 148 -11.93 5.27 -16.59
N ALA A 149 -11.41 4.25 -15.95
CA ALA A 149 -10.41 3.37 -16.56
C ALA A 149 -11.01 2.55 -17.70
N GLN A 150 -10.23 2.36 -18.77
CA GLN A 150 -10.51 1.45 -19.88
C GLN A 150 -9.27 0.59 -20.10
N ALA A 151 -9.45 -0.70 -20.31
CA ALA A 151 -8.34 -1.63 -20.47
C ALA A 151 -7.54 -1.31 -21.75
N GLY A 152 -6.22 -1.30 -21.63
CA GLY A 152 -5.30 -1.00 -22.74
C GLY A 152 -5.13 0.48 -23.06
N GLU A 153 -5.98 1.36 -22.51
CA GLU A 153 -5.93 2.80 -22.78
C GLU A 153 -5.17 3.56 -21.68
N PRO A 154 -4.34 4.56 -22.02
CA PRO A 154 -3.60 5.34 -21.02
C PRO A 154 -4.53 6.14 -20.08
N LEU A 155 -4.56 5.74 -18.80
CA LEU A 155 -5.22 6.46 -17.73
C LEU A 155 -4.28 7.51 -17.13
N SER A 156 -4.74 8.76 -17.03
CA SER A 156 -4.03 9.80 -16.28
C SER A 156 -4.38 9.70 -14.80
N ILE A 157 -3.36 9.69 -13.95
CA ILE A 157 -3.51 9.66 -12.49
C ILE A 157 -2.85 10.91 -11.93
N LEU A 158 -3.65 11.72 -11.24
CA LEU A 158 -3.19 12.87 -10.47
C LEU A 158 -2.75 12.40 -9.09
N VAL A 159 -1.54 12.77 -8.71
CA VAL A 159 -0.94 12.47 -7.42
C VAL A 159 -0.84 13.76 -6.61
N LEU A 160 -1.46 13.76 -5.44
CA LEU A 160 -1.47 14.90 -4.52
C LEU A 160 -0.82 14.56 -3.19
N HIS A 161 -0.17 15.56 -2.60
CA HIS A 161 0.20 15.60 -1.18
C HIS A 161 -0.34 16.90 -0.57
N ASN A 162 -1.21 16.78 0.43
CA ASN A 162 -1.94 17.89 1.07
C ASN A 162 -2.62 18.80 0.05
N GLY A 163 -3.33 18.18 -0.91
CA GLY A 163 -4.04 18.86 -1.99
C GLY A 163 -3.15 19.48 -3.08
N LYS A 164 -1.82 19.35 -3.00
CA LYS A 164 -0.88 19.91 -3.98
C LYS A 164 -0.34 18.83 -4.92
N PRO A 165 -0.27 19.08 -6.24
CA PRO A 165 0.35 18.15 -7.17
C PRO A 165 1.81 17.86 -6.84
N MET A 166 2.21 16.58 -6.93
CA MET A 166 3.57 16.12 -6.62
C MET A 166 4.28 15.66 -7.88
N GLN A 167 5.45 16.24 -8.18
CA GLN A 167 6.33 15.82 -9.27
C GLN A 167 7.28 14.69 -8.84
N GLY A 168 7.67 13.84 -9.79
CA GLY A 168 8.71 12.83 -9.57
C GLY A 168 8.28 11.62 -8.75
N ILE A 169 6.98 11.46 -8.50
CA ILE A 169 6.44 10.29 -7.79
C ILE A 169 6.33 9.13 -8.77
N LYS A 170 6.79 7.94 -8.34
CA LYS A 170 6.62 6.71 -9.11
C LYS A 170 5.16 6.29 -9.07
N VAL A 171 4.58 5.96 -10.22
CA VAL A 171 3.24 5.40 -10.36
C VAL A 171 3.31 4.20 -11.29
N GLY A 172 2.94 3.02 -10.80
CA GLY A 172 3.09 1.77 -11.55
C GLY A 172 2.25 0.63 -10.98
N ALA A 173 2.51 -0.59 -11.43
CA ALA A 173 1.83 -1.80 -10.94
C ALA A 173 2.40 -2.33 -9.61
N GLY A 174 3.58 -1.86 -9.20
CA GLY A 174 4.28 -2.25 -7.98
C GLY A 174 5.74 -1.76 -7.99
N GLU A 175 6.44 -1.94 -6.87
CA GLU A 175 7.83 -1.50 -6.67
C GLU A 175 8.81 -2.10 -7.71
N ASP A 176 8.66 -3.40 -8.01
CA ASP A 176 9.52 -4.14 -8.94
C ASP A 176 9.02 -4.12 -10.40
N ALA A 177 8.03 -3.28 -10.72
CA ALA A 177 7.42 -3.17 -12.03
C ALA A 177 7.75 -1.85 -12.72
N PRO A 178 7.64 -1.76 -14.07
CA PRO A 178 7.76 -0.48 -14.76
C PRO A 178 6.79 0.57 -14.19
N PHE A 179 7.30 1.78 -14.01
CA PHE A 179 6.56 2.92 -13.49
C PHE A 179 6.71 4.15 -14.39
N SER A 180 5.73 5.04 -14.29
CA SER A 180 5.80 6.40 -14.81
C SER A 180 6.12 7.37 -13.67
N LEU A 181 6.91 8.40 -13.94
CA LEU A 181 7.10 9.51 -13.02
C LEU A 181 6.02 10.58 -13.23
N THR A 182 5.53 11.16 -12.15
CA THR A 182 4.61 12.29 -12.25
C THR A 182 5.32 13.54 -12.79
N SER A 183 4.63 14.26 -13.68
CA SER A 183 5.06 15.57 -14.20
C SER A 183 4.94 16.69 -13.15
N GLU A 184 5.34 17.93 -13.49
CA GLU A 184 5.15 19.13 -12.65
C GLU A 184 3.67 19.38 -12.27
N LYS A 185 2.73 18.88 -13.08
CA LYS A 185 1.29 18.94 -12.80
C LYS A 185 0.80 17.79 -11.90
N GLY A 186 1.70 16.97 -11.39
CA GLY A 186 1.39 15.78 -10.59
C GLY A 186 0.75 14.63 -11.37
N ILE A 187 0.83 14.64 -12.71
CA ILE A 187 0.20 13.61 -13.56
C ILE A 187 1.22 12.55 -13.96
N ALA A 188 0.89 11.28 -13.73
CA ALA A 188 1.54 10.11 -14.34
C ALA A 188 0.54 9.31 -15.19
N LYS A 189 1.05 8.50 -16.11
CA LYS A 189 0.25 7.60 -16.95
C LYS A 189 0.35 6.16 -16.44
N PHE A 190 -0.78 5.48 -16.42
CA PHE A 190 -0.90 4.06 -16.13
C PHE A 190 -1.73 3.40 -17.22
N ILE A 191 -1.42 2.17 -17.64
CA ILE A 191 -2.21 1.43 -18.63
C ILE A 191 -2.94 0.32 -17.89
N PRO A 192 -4.26 0.46 -17.64
CA PRO A 192 -5.04 -0.58 -16.99
C PRO A 192 -5.12 -1.84 -17.83
N THR A 193 -5.23 -2.99 -17.17
CA THR A 193 -5.64 -4.25 -17.79
C THR A 193 -7.12 -4.49 -17.55
N LYS A 194 -7.73 -5.40 -18.31
CA LYS A 194 -9.13 -5.77 -18.10
C LYS A 194 -9.30 -6.45 -16.74
N GLY A 195 -10.32 -6.05 -16.00
CA GLY A 195 -10.62 -6.54 -14.64
C GLY A 195 -9.95 -5.69 -13.56
N TYR A 196 -9.57 -6.33 -12.47
CA TYR A 196 -9.09 -5.67 -11.26
C TYR A 196 -7.66 -5.15 -11.40
N ASN A 197 -7.47 -3.87 -11.11
CA ASN A 197 -6.19 -3.17 -11.20
C ASN A 197 -5.72 -2.69 -9.82
N LYS A 198 -4.40 -2.73 -9.64
CA LYS A 198 -3.67 -2.17 -8.51
C LYS A 198 -2.69 -1.13 -9.06
N VAL A 199 -2.85 0.12 -8.65
CA VAL A 199 -1.91 1.21 -8.95
C VAL A 199 -1.18 1.57 -7.68
N TRP A 200 0.12 1.34 -7.70
CA TRP A 200 1.04 1.63 -6.62
C TRP A 200 1.71 3.00 -6.82
N ALA A 201 1.90 3.71 -5.72
CA ALA A 201 2.79 4.86 -5.62
C ALA A 201 3.54 4.86 -4.29
N GLU A 202 4.73 5.43 -4.31
CA GLU A 202 5.62 5.54 -3.14
C GLU A 202 6.00 7.00 -2.89
N PHE A 203 5.98 7.38 -1.62
CA PHE A 203 6.41 8.68 -1.14
C PHE A 203 7.42 8.52 -0.01
N ASP A 204 8.48 9.32 -0.07
CA ASP A 204 9.39 9.50 1.04
C ASP A 204 9.02 10.78 1.81
N GLU A 205 8.67 10.62 3.09
CA GLU A 205 8.48 11.74 4.00
C GLU A 205 9.80 11.99 4.75
N LYS A 206 10.33 13.20 4.60
CA LYS A 206 11.48 13.62 5.40
C LYS A 206 11.02 13.81 6.84
N VAL A 207 11.65 13.09 7.75
CA VAL A 207 11.38 13.18 9.18
C VAL A 207 12.65 13.68 9.87
N GLU A 208 12.53 14.76 10.65
CA GLU A 208 13.66 15.35 11.36
C GLU A 208 13.54 15.08 12.86
N ASN A 209 14.61 14.54 13.46
CA ASN A 209 14.75 14.33 14.91
C ASN A 209 13.63 13.50 15.58
N HIS A 210 12.97 12.60 14.85
CA HIS A 210 11.98 11.71 15.47
C HIS A 210 12.65 10.67 16.37
N PRO A 211 12.13 10.43 17.59
CA PRO A 211 12.80 9.55 18.56
C PRO A 211 12.89 8.10 18.08
N ASP A 212 11.86 7.62 17.37
CA ASP A 212 11.69 6.18 17.12
C ASP A 212 12.11 5.72 15.72
N TYR A 213 12.30 6.63 14.76
CA TYR A 213 12.69 6.27 13.39
C TYR A 213 13.36 7.43 12.66
N ASP A 214 14.16 7.10 11.65
CA ASP A 214 14.91 8.09 10.85
C ASP A 214 14.11 8.60 9.66
N ARG A 215 13.17 7.78 9.17
CA ARG A 215 12.40 8.06 7.96
C ARG A 215 11.01 7.47 8.01
N ARG A 216 10.09 8.07 7.26
CA ARG A 216 8.76 7.52 7.00
C ARG A 216 8.59 7.34 5.50
N SER A 217 8.16 6.15 5.11
CA SER A 217 7.72 5.87 3.75
C SER A 217 6.22 5.72 3.74
N ILE A 218 5.59 6.19 2.68
CA ILE A 218 4.17 6.00 2.42
C ILE A 218 4.06 5.18 1.14
N GLU A 219 3.41 4.03 1.25
CA GLU A 219 2.96 3.30 0.06
C GLU A 219 1.46 3.45 -0.10
N TYR A 220 1.05 3.75 -1.32
CA TYR A 220 -0.35 4.01 -1.65
C TYR A 220 -0.82 3.03 -2.71
N MET A 221 -1.92 2.33 -2.43
CA MET A 221 -2.58 1.45 -3.38
C MET A 221 -3.94 2.02 -3.79
N LEU A 222 -4.04 2.48 -5.03
CA LEU A 222 -5.32 2.77 -5.67
C LEU A 222 -5.81 1.52 -6.41
N THR A 223 -7.05 1.10 -6.16
CA THR A 223 -7.63 -0.09 -6.80
C THR A 223 -8.96 0.21 -7.46
N PHE A 224 -9.21 -0.44 -8.60
CA PHE A 224 -10.43 -0.29 -9.40
C PHE A 224 -10.55 -1.40 -10.44
N ASP A 225 -11.75 -1.63 -10.95
CA ASP A 225 -11.96 -2.45 -12.15
C ASP A 225 -11.91 -1.61 -13.44
N ALA A 226 -11.41 -2.20 -14.52
CA ALA A 226 -11.45 -1.64 -15.87
C ALA A 226 -12.08 -2.63 -16.86
N GLU A 227 -12.81 -2.11 -17.84
CA GLU A 227 -13.48 -2.90 -18.89
C GLU A 227 -12.61 -3.03 -20.15
#